data_AF-A0A2A2IFS3-F1
#
_entry.id   AF-A0A2A2IFS3-F1
#
_cell.length_a   1.000
_cell.length_b   1.000
_cell.length_c   1.000
_cell.angle_alpha   90.00
_cell.angle_beta   90.00
_cell.angle_gamma   90.00
#
_symmetry.space_group_name_H-M   'P 1'
#
loop_
_entity.id
_entity.type
_entity.pdbx_description
1 polymer ?
#
loop_
_entity_poly.entity_id
_entity_poly.type
_entity_poly.pdbx_seq_one_letter_code
_entity_poly.pdbx_strand_id
1 'polypeptide(L)'
;MNKTYIIDVAEAIVTRKSDKHTVFMGTGSTAGFNITGESETQRGGIGVKPVYRYNHSKTVELNITDVVFDLNYLAMTQGVEIADGSATVKKTETGLIVQSDVDALSVTLTGTPVDSTAILINGGESVEVAVATDSVSVPEGFAEEGDKVTAIYKEEAQGKVIDIDASKFSESYEIQYRTIEYDTKTNTVVNDIYFIFDNVVFNTEFEMALEAGTPLTPALTMEALTGDDEDKIGRVVQVPRTV
;
A
#
# COMPACT_ATOMS: atom_id res chain seq x y z
N MET A 1 -26.18 -22.25 -25.49
CA MET A 1 -25.43 -21.19 -24.82
C MET A 1 -24.24 -20.83 -25.69
N ASN A 2 -24.08 -19.56 -26.07
CA ASN A 2 -22.82 -19.10 -26.62
C ASN A 2 -21.75 -19.24 -25.53
N LYS A 3 -20.56 -19.68 -25.93
CA LYS A 3 -19.43 -19.76 -25.01
C LYS A 3 -18.81 -18.37 -24.92
N THR A 4 -18.51 -17.95 -23.71
CA THR A 4 -17.89 -16.68 -23.39
C THR A 4 -16.62 -16.89 -22.59
N TYR A 5 -15.77 -15.88 -22.55
CA TYR A 5 -14.50 -15.93 -21.83
C TYR A 5 -14.10 -14.55 -21.29
N ILE A 6 -13.25 -14.54 -20.26
CA ILE A 6 -12.70 -13.34 -19.61
C ILE A 6 -11.18 -13.42 -19.73
N ILE A 7 -10.52 -12.32 -20.09
CA ILE A 7 -9.04 -12.22 -20.18
C ILE A 7 -8.47 -11.03 -19.39
N ASP A 8 -9.33 -10.19 -18.82
CA ASP A 8 -8.91 -8.94 -18.20
C ASP A 8 -8.69 -9.07 -16.69
N VAL A 9 -7.83 -8.20 -16.15
CA VAL A 9 -7.75 -7.95 -14.72
C VAL A 9 -8.92 -7.04 -14.34
N ALA A 10 -9.69 -7.43 -13.32
CA ALA A 10 -10.84 -6.65 -12.90
C ALA A 10 -10.41 -5.31 -12.29
N GLU A 11 -11.12 -4.24 -12.61
CA GLU A 11 -11.03 -2.97 -11.88
C GLU A 11 -11.65 -3.15 -10.49
N ALA A 12 -11.08 -2.54 -9.46
CA ALA A 12 -11.63 -2.58 -8.11
C ALA A 12 -12.02 -1.18 -7.63
N ILE A 13 -13.24 -1.07 -7.11
CA ILE A 13 -13.71 0.11 -6.39
C ILE A 13 -13.92 -0.31 -4.95
N VAL A 14 -13.26 0.36 -4.02
CA VAL A 14 -13.41 0.13 -2.58
C VAL A 14 -14.01 1.37 -1.94
N THR A 15 -15.09 1.19 -1.18
CA THR A 15 -15.81 2.29 -0.52
C THR A 15 -15.89 2.05 0.98
N ARG A 16 -15.39 3.01 1.76
CA ARG A 16 -15.41 2.99 3.22
C ARG A 16 -16.84 3.12 3.73
N LYS A 17 -17.26 2.28 4.69
CA LYS A 17 -18.66 2.29 5.12
C LYS A 17 -19.04 3.52 5.94
N SER A 18 -18.11 4.04 6.75
CA SER A 18 -18.35 5.11 7.71
C SER A 18 -18.66 6.45 7.04
N ASP A 19 -17.83 6.87 6.08
CA ASP A 19 -17.89 8.19 5.45
C ASP A 19 -18.11 8.15 3.93
N LYS A 20 -18.21 6.94 3.34
CA LYS A 20 -18.36 6.72 1.89
C LYS A 20 -17.17 7.23 1.08
N HIS A 21 -15.99 7.34 1.67
CA HIS A 21 -14.78 7.60 0.92
C HIS A 21 -14.49 6.44 -0.03
N THR A 22 -14.34 6.73 -1.32
CA THR A 22 -14.14 5.74 -2.38
C THR A 22 -12.72 5.83 -2.93
N VAL A 23 -12.04 4.69 -2.97
CA VAL A 23 -10.73 4.51 -3.57
C VAL A 23 -10.88 3.63 -4.80
N PHE A 24 -10.33 4.07 -5.92
CA PHE A 24 -10.37 3.37 -7.20
C PHE A 24 -9.01 2.78 -7.52
N MET A 25 -8.98 1.47 -7.78
CA MET A 25 -7.79 0.73 -8.18
C MET A 25 -7.99 0.25 -9.63
N GLY A 26 -7.63 1.12 -10.59
CA GLY A 26 -7.81 0.88 -12.02
C GLY A 26 -6.58 0.30 -12.73
N THR A 27 -5.42 0.34 -12.08
CA THR A 27 -4.14 -0.17 -12.63
C THR A 27 -3.72 -1.48 -11.98
N GLY A 28 -4.70 -2.25 -11.49
CA GLY A 28 -4.49 -3.55 -10.86
C GLY A 28 -3.69 -4.50 -11.76
N SER A 29 -2.64 -5.11 -11.21
CA SER A 29 -1.92 -6.20 -11.85
C SER A 29 -2.61 -7.55 -11.60
N THR A 30 -3.34 -7.70 -10.50
CA THR A 30 -4.18 -8.86 -10.20
C THR A 30 -5.36 -8.43 -9.32
N ALA A 31 -6.54 -8.95 -9.61
CA ALA A 31 -7.74 -8.83 -8.79
C ALA A 31 -8.41 -10.20 -8.73
N GLY A 32 -8.67 -10.70 -7.54
CA GLY A 32 -9.15 -12.06 -7.35
C GLY A 32 -9.94 -12.23 -6.06
N PHE A 33 -10.61 -13.38 -6.00
CA PHE A 33 -11.26 -13.84 -4.80
C PHE A 33 -11.22 -15.36 -4.74
N ASN A 34 -11.04 -15.89 -3.53
CA ASN A 34 -11.02 -17.31 -3.24
C ASN A 34 -12.16 -17.64 -2.28
N ILE A 35 -12.94 -18.67 -2.59
CA ILE A 35 -14.03 -19.15 -1.72
C ILE A 35 -13.66 -20.53 -1.21
N THR A 36 -13.36 -20.60 0.09
CA THR A 36 -13.05 -21.86 0.77
C THR A 36 -14.25 -22.30 1.60
N GLY A 37 -14.57 -23.59 1.57
CA GLY A 37 -15.63 -24.16 2.41
C GLY A 37 -15.08 -25.28 3.28
N GLU A 38 -15.37 -25.25 4.57
CA GLU A 38 -14.94 -26.30 5.48
C GLU A 38 -16.05 -27.32 5.71
N SER A 39 -15.61 -28.56 5.90
CA SER A 39 -16.52 -29.66 6.16
C SER A 39 -15.87 -30.69 7.04
N GLU A 40 -16.61 -31.17 8.03
CA GLU A 40 -16.16 -32.25 8.89
C GLU A 40 -16.92 -33.55 8.53
N THR A 41 -16.20 -34.66 8.54
CA THR A 41 -16.76 -35.99 8.28
C THR A 41 -16.80 -36.79 9.58
N GLN A 42 -18.00 -36.99 10.10
CA GLN A 42 -18.25 -37.84 11.27
C GLN A 42 -18.15 -39.31 10.88
N ARG A 43 -17.41 -40.07 11.70
CA ARG A 43 -17.10 -41.49 11.47
C ARG A 43 -17.65 -42.35 12.60
N GLY A 44 -18.12 -43.54 12.28
CA GLY A 44 -18.74 -44.43 13.26
C GLY A 44 -18.93 -45.87 12.76
N GLY A 45 -19.20 -46.79 13.68
CA GLY A 45 -19.37 -48.22 13.41
C GLY A 45 -18.07 -49.03 13.32
N ILE A 46 -18.20 -50.34 13.04
CA ILE A 46 -17.05 -51.25 12.92
C ILE A 46 -16.18 -50.82 11.73
N GLY A 47 -14.93 -50.45 12.01
CA GLY A 47 -13.98 -49.96 11.02
C GLY A 47 -13.97 -48.44 10.81
N VAL A 48 -14.65 -47.66 11.67
CA VAL A 48 -14.57 -46.17 11.71
C VAL A 48 -14.84 -45.55 10.32
N LYS A 49 -15.88 -46.08 9.67
CA LYS A 49 -16.28 -45.63 8.33
C LYS A 49 -16.92 -44.24 8.42
N PRO A 50 -16.75 -43.38 7.41
CA PRO A 50 -17.46 -42.11 7.35
C PRO A 50 -18.97 -42.38 7.25
N VAL A 51 -19.73 -41.79 8.17
CA VAL A 51 -21.19 -41.97 8.27
C VAL A 51 -21.91 -40.74 7.69
N TYR A 52 -21.42 -39.55 8.02
CA TYR A 52 -22.02 -38.30 7.54
C TYR A 52 -20.96 -37.20 7.42
N ARG A 53 -21.14 -36.29 6.47
CA ARG A 53 -20.31 -35.10 6.28
C ARG A 53 -21.20 -33.88 6.39
N TYR A 54 -20.80 -32.91 7.21
CA TYR A 54 -21.49 -31.63 7.35
C TYR A 54 -20.56 -30.49 6.95
N ASN A 55 -21.08 -29.54 6.18
CA ASN A 55 -20.36 -28.32 5.80
C ASN A 55 -20.84 -27.20 6.73
N HIS A 56 -19.93 -26.44 7.35
CA HIS A 56 -20.31 -25.50 8.43
C HIS A 56 -19.77 -24.07 8.25
N SER A 57 -18.80 -23.84 7.37
CA SER A 57 -18.26 -22.51 7.12
C SER A 57 -17.97 -22.29 5.64
N LYS A 58 -18.07 -21.03 5.23
CA LYS A 58 -17.59 -20.52 3.95
C LYS A 58 -16.82 -19.24 4.24
N THR A 59 -15.57 -19.20 3.82
CA THR A 59 -14.71 -18.03 3.93
C THR A 59 -14.44 -17.51 2.53
N VAL A 60 -14.53 -16.20 2.37
CA VAL A 60 -14.25 -15.53 1.09
C VAL A 60 -13.11 -14.56 1.32
N GLU A 61 -11.97 -14.88 0.72
CA GLU A 61 -10.78 -14.03 0.75
C GLU A 61 -10.70 -13.29 -0.58
N LEU A 62 -10.33 -12.01 -0.52
CA LEU A 62 -10.23 -11.11 -1.66
C LEU A 62 -8.80 -10.59 -1.72
N ASN A 63 -8.26 -10.48 -2.93
CA ASN A 63 -6.90 -9.96 -3.13
C ASN A 63 -6.83 -8.98 -4.30
N ILE A 64 -6.09 -7.89 -4.09
CA ILE A 64 -5.77 -6.91 -5.13
C ILE A 64 -4.30 -6.59 -5.05
N THR A 65 -3.64 -6.57 -6.20
CA THR A 65 -2.30 -5.97 -6.34
C THR A 65 -2.39 -4.84 -7.35
N ASP A 66 -1.82 -3.68 -7.01
CA ASP A 66 -1.70 -2.55 -7.93
C ASP A 66 -0.24 -2.39 -8.40
N VAL A 67 -0.06 -1.80 -9.57
CA VAL A 67 1.24 -1.36 -10.08
C VAL A 67 1.59 0.04 -9.56
N VAL A 68 0.59 0.85 -9.24
CA VAL A 68 0.80 2.22 -8.75
C VAL A 68 0.66 2.25 -7.23
N PHE A 69 1.60 2.93 -6.57
CA PHE A 69 1.54 3.17 -5.13
C PHE A 69 0.59 4.34 -4.83
N ASP A 70 -0.38 4.11 -3.95
CA ASP A 70 -1.20 5.15 -3.33
C ASP A 70 -1.12 5.03 -1.79
N LEU A 71 -0.96 6.16 -1.12
CA LEU A 71 -0.97 6.28 0.33
C LEU A 71 -2.32 5.84 0.93
N ASN A 72 -3.40 5.92 0.17
CA ASN A 72 -4.71 5.42 0.59
C ASN A 72 -4.67 3.92 0.95
N TYR A 73 -3.80 3.13 0.33
CA TYR A 73 -3.68 1.70 0.62
C TYR A 73 -3.15 1.46 2.03
N LEU A 74 -2.17 2.25 2.45
CA LEU A 74 -1.66 2.21 3.82
C LEU A 74 -2.72 2.70 4.80
N ALA A 75 -3.37 3.83 4.49
CA ALA A 75 -4.41 4.41 5.34
C ALA A 75 -5.57 3.42 5.59
N MET A 76 -6.00 2.69 4.55
CA MET A 76 -7.08 1.72 4.62
C MET A 76 -6.72 0.47 5.44
N THR A 77 -5.51 -0.09 5.26
CA THR A 77 -5.09 -1.26 6.04
C THR A 77 -4.89 -0.95 7.52
N GLN A 78 -4.44 0.27 7.83
CA GLN A 78 -4.21 0.70 9.22
C GLN A 78 -5.44 1.34 9.88
N GLY A 79 -6.49 1.68 9.12
CA GLY A 79 -7.69 2.33 9.64
C GLY A 79 -7.45 3.76 10.12
N VAL A 80 -6.61 4.49 9.41
CA VAL A 80 -6.16 5.84 9.76
C VAL A 80 -6.44 6.80 8.62
N GLU A 81 -6.48 8.09 8.90
CA GLU A 81 -6.74 9.11 7.89
C GLU A 81 -5.44 9.76 7.42
N ILE A 82 -5.44 10.19 6.16
CA ILE A 82 -4.34 10.96 5.59
C ILE A 82 -4.58 12.42 5.92
N ALA A 83 -3.67 13.04 6.68
CA ALA A 83 -3.75 14.44 7.02
C ALA A 83 -2.66 15.24 6.31
N ASP A 84 -2.97 16.48 5.91
CA ASP A 84 -1.94 17.45 5.56
C ASP A 84 -1.27 17.93 6.85
N GLY A 85 0.06 17.85 6.91
CA GLY A 85 0.81 18.20 8.10
C GLY A 85 2.29 18.40 7.82
N SER A 86 3.05 18.56 8.89
CA SER A 86 4.50 18.57 8.84
C SER A 86 5.09 17.51 9.76
N ALA A 87 6.21 16.94 9.34
CA ALA A 87 6.98 15.99 10.13
C ALA A 87 8.46 16.35 10.06
N THR A 88 9.15 16.21 11.19
CA THR A 88 10.60 16.36 11.23
C THR A 88 11.26 15.12 10.63
N VAL A 89 11.92 15.29 9.49
CA VAL A 89 12.63 14.20 8.79
C VAL A 89 14.13 14.45 8.80
N LYS A 90 14.92 13.38 8.78
CA LYS A 90 16.36 13.51 8.51
C LYS A 90 16.55 13.55 7.00
N LYS A 91 17.04 14.67 6.49
CA LYS A 91 17.42 14.83 5.09
C LYS A 91 18.90 14.52 4.92
N THR A 92 19.22 13.84 3.83
CA THR A 92 20.58 13.54 3.42
C THR A 92 20.88 14.26 2.12
N GLU A 93 21.88 15.14 2.13
CA GLU A 93 22.38 15.83 0.95
C GLU A 93 23.76 15.27 0.59
N THR A 94 23.85 14.58 -0.55
CA THR A 94 25.10 13.96 -1.01
C THR A 94 25.79 14.83 -2.05
N GLY A 95 27.12 14.88 -2.02
CA GLY A 95 27.91 15.53 -3.07
C GLY A 95 28.04 17.03 -2.89
N LEU A 96 27.90 17.52 -1.67
CA LEU A 96 28.16 18.91 -1.33
C LEU A 96 29.67 19.18 -1.42
N ILE A 97 30.05 20.25 -2.13
CA ILE A 97 31.46 20.59 -2.37
C ILE A 97 31.95 21.46 -1.22
N VAL A 98 33.07 21.07 -0.62
CA VAL A 98 33.76 21.88 0.40
C VAL A 98 34.37 23.11 -0.27
N GLN A 99 33.98 24.29 0.21
CA GLN A 99 34.46 25.58 -0.27
C GLN A 99 35.43 26.19 0.74
N SER A 100 36.42 26.90 0.23
CA SER A 100 37.29 27.75 1.04
C SER A 100 36.62 29.11 1.23
N ASP A 101 36.22 29.41 2.45
CA ASP A 101 35.81 30.75 2.85
C ASP A 101 36.97 31.44 3.59
N VAL A 102 36.94 32.77 3.66
CA VAL A 102 38.08 33.66 3.94
C VAL A 102 38.96 33.24 5.15
N ASP A 103 38.40 32.49 6.12
CA ASP A 103 39.11 31.99 7.31
C ASP A 103 38.85 30.49 7.66
N ALA A 104 38.02 29.75 6.90
CA ALA A 104 37.67 28.34 7.21
C ALA A 104 37.06 27.59 6.01
N LEU A 105 37.13 26.25 6.04
CA LEU A 105 36.41 25.40 5.09
C LEU A 105 34.93 25.32 5.47
N SER A 106 34.02 25.45 4.50
CA SER A 106 32.58 25.43 4.74
C SER A 106 31.82 24.68 3.65
N VAL A 107 30.59 24.30 3.98
CA VAL A 107 29.64 23.65 3.07
C VAL A 107 28.28 24.34 3.20
N THR A 108 27.71 24.73 2.06
CA THR A 108 26.35 25.29 1.98
C THR A 108 25.32 24.17 1.83
N LEU A 109 24.35 24.14 2.73
CA LEU A 109 23.20 23.24 2.68
C LEU A 109 22.11 23.83 1.78
N THR A 110 21.40 22.98 1.04
CA THR A 110 20.30 23.47 0.17
C THR A 110 18.95 23.58 0.88
N GLY A 111 18.75 22.84 1.97
CA GLY A 111 17.57 22.94 2.84
C GLY A 111 17.82 23.79 4.07
N THR A 112 16.75 24.02 4.84
CA THR A 112 16.79 24.78 6.10
C THR A 112 16.75 23.83 7.29
N PRO A 113 17.86 23.65 8.03
CA PRO A 113 17.88 22.78 9.20
C PRO A 113 16.99 23.33 10.32
N VAL A 114 16.23 22.44 10.96
CA VAL A 114 15.42 22.76 12.14
C VAL A 114 16.28 22.83 13.40
N ASP A 115 17.25 21.94 13.50
CA ASP A 115 18.22 21.92 14.60
C ASP A 115 19.45 22.76 14.26
N SER A 116 20.17 23.20 15.29
CA SER A 116 21.45 23.90 15.15
C SER A 116 22.63 22.97 14.87
N THR A 117 22.39 21.68 14.59
CA THR A 117 23.43 20.68 14.32
C THR A 117 23.16 19.88 13.05
N ALA A 118 24.24 19.50 12.37
CA ALA A 118 24.26 18.61 11.22
C ALA A 118 25.38 17.58 11.37
N ILE A 119 25.26 16.44 10.71
CA ILE A 119 26.30 15.43 10.64
C ILE A 119 26.92 15.50 9.25
N LEU A 120 28.22 15.78 9.16
CA LEU A 120 28.98 15.64 7.93
C LEU A 120 29.58 14.23 7.85
N ILE A 121 29.60 13.68 6.65
CA ILE A 121 30.19 12.38 6.34
C ILE A 121 31.15 12.58 5.15
N ASN A 122 32.40 12.18 5.35
CA ASN A 122 33.40 12.09 4.30
C ASN A 122 33.92 10.65 4.25
N GLY A 123 33.54 9.92 3.21
CA GLY A 123 33.82 8.48 3.13
C GLY A 123 33.20 7.70 4.30
N GLY A 124 34.04 7.12 5.16
CA GLY A 124 33.63 6.31 6.31
C GLY A 124 33.63 7.06 7.66
N GLU A 125 34.06 8.32 7.68
CA GLU A 125 34.13 9.13 8.91
C GLU A 125 32.94 10.09 9.00
N SER A 126 32.43 10.30 10.20
CA SER A 126 31.33 11.23 10.46
C SER A 126 31.66 12.17 11.63
N VAL A 127 31.20 13.41 11.52
CA VAL A 127 31.39 14.45 12.53
C VAL A 127 30.13 15.30 12.70
N GLU A 128 29.74 15.57 13.94
CA GLU A 128 28.65 16.49 14.25
C GLU A 128 29.19 17.92 14.32
N VAL A 129 28.50 18.84 13.68
CA VAL A 129 28.93 20.22 13.45
C VAL A 129 27.77 21.18 13.63
N ALA A 130 28.08 22.39 14.09
CA ALA A 130 27.08 23.44 14.24
C ALA A 130 26.68 24.00 12.86
N VAL A 131 25.37 24.25 12.71
CA VAL A 131 24.79 24.89 11.52
C VAL A 131 24.65 26.38 11.78
N ALA A 132 25.17 27.20 10.87
CA ALA A 132 24.94 28.63 10.81
C ALA A 132 24.02 28.96 9.62
N THR A 133 22.72 29.14 9.89
CA THR A 133 21.63 29.43 8.93
C THR A 133 21.48 28.39 7.81
N ASP A 134 22.40 28.37 6.87
CA ASP A 134 22.47 27.53 5.66
C ASP A 134 23.90 27.03 5.39
N SER A 135 24.85 27.31 6.27
CA SER A 135 26.26 26.94 6.13
C SER A 135 26.74 26.12 7.32
N VAL A 136 27.67 25.21 7.05
CA VAL A 136 28.28 24.33 8.04
C VAL A 136 29.79 24.45 7.93
N SER A 137 30.47 24.73 9.04
CA SER A 137 31.93 24.74 9.08
C SER A 137 32.47 23.32 9.07
N VAL A 138 33.41 23.04 8.19
CA VAL A 138 34.10 21.76 8.09
C VAL A 138 35.27 21.74 9.08
N PRO A 139 35.37 20.74 9.99
CA PRO A 139 36.47 20.65 10.94
C PRO A 139 37.82 20.43 10.24
N GLU A 140 38.88 20.96 10.85
CA GLU A 140 40.24 20.80 10.33
C GLU A 140 40.64 19.32 10.25
N GLY A 141 41.18 18.91 9.10
CA GLY A 141 41.57 17.52 8.84
C GLY A 141 40.43 16.57 8.45
N PHE A 142 39.17 17.04 8.40
CA PHE A 142 38.03 16.22 8.01
C PHE A 142 37.83 16.12 6.49
N ALA A 143 38.08 17.20 5.76
CA ALA A 143 38.02 17.24 4.29
C ALA A 143 38.90 18.39 3.76
N GLU A 144 39.29 18.31 2.49
CA GLU A 144 40.02 19.36 1.77
C GLU A 144 39.08 20.18 0.87
N GLU A 145 39.55 21.35 0.41
CA GLU A 145 38.80 22.15 -0.56
C GLU A 145 38.56 21.34 -1.85
N GLY A 146 37.32 21.34 -2.34
CA GLY A 146 36.93 20.58 -3.52
C GLY A 146 36.48 19.14 -3.25
N ASP A 147 36.64 18.63 -2.02
CA ASP A 147 36.11 17.34 -1.63
C ASP A 147 34.59 17.34 -1.64
N LYS A 148 34.02 16.14 -1.86
CA LYS A 148 32.58 15.90 -1.81
C LYS A 148 32.21 15.25 -0.49
N VAL A 149 31.43 15.97 0.31
CA VAL A 149 30.90 15.46 1.57
C VAL A 149 29.40 15.22 1.48
N THR A 150 28.88 14.45 2.43
CA THR A 150 27.44 14.23 2.63
C THR A 150 27.02 14.88 3.93
N ALA A 151 25.95 15.67 3.94
CA ALA A 151 25.38 16.25 5.14
C ALA A 151 24.07 15.56 5.50
N ILE A 152 23.87 15.26 6.79
CA ILE A 152 22.61 14.76 7.36
C ILE A 152 22.13 15.75 8.41
N TYR A 153 20.93 16.29 8.25
CA TYR A 153 20.33 17.23 9.19
C TYR A 153 18.82 17.05 9.25
N LYS A 154 18.17 17.60 10.29
CA LYS A 154 16.71 17.55 10.42
C LYS A 154 16.08 18.72 9.67
N GLU A 155 15.07 18.45 8.86
CA GLU A 155 14.26 19.45 8.18
C GLU A 155 12.77 19.22 8.49
N GLU A 156 11.98 20.28 8.50
CA GLU A 156 10.53 20.19 8.57
C GLU A 156 9.98 19.91 7.16
N ALA A 157 9.54 18.69 6.92
CA ALA A 157 8.90 18.32 5.66
C ALA A 157 7.39 18.53 5.77
N GLN A 158 6.83 19.30 4.85
CA GLN A 158 5.38 19.44 4.69
C GLN A 158 4.85 18.45 3.66
N GLY A 159 3.72 17.82 3.96
CA GLY A 159 3.07 16.90 3.03
C GLY A 159 1.93 16.13 3.66
N LYS A 160 1.57 15.02 3.01
CA LYS A 160 0.58 14.06 3.52
C LYS A 160 1.24 13.16 4.55
N VAL A 161 0.70 13.14 5.75
CA VAL A 161 1.18 12.35 6.89
C VAL A 161 0.14 11.28 7.21
N ILE A 162 0.63 10.07 7.48
CA ILE A 162 -0.14 8.95 8.00
C ILE A 162 0.53 8.52 9.30
N ASP A 163 -0.21 8.63 10.40
CA ASP A 163 0.21 8.11 11.69
C ASP A 163 -0.32 6.69 11.87
N ILE A 164 0.57 5.73 12.04
CA ILE A 164 0.20 4.34 12.36
C ILE A 164 -0.13 4.29 13.85
N ASP A 165 -1.43 4.23 14.16
CA ASP A 165 -1.95 4.23 15.51
C ASP A 165 -2.23 2.79 15.98
N ALA A 166 -1.52 2.35 17.01
CA ALA A 166 -1.66 1.00 17.57
C ALA A 166 -3.06 0.69 18.14
N SER A 167 -3.90 1.72 18.35
CA SER A 167 -5.27 1.57 18.83
C SER A 167 -6.32 1.56 17.72
N LYS A 168 -5.91 1.79 16.47
CA LYS A 168 -6.79 1.79 15.29
C LYS A 168 -6.56 0.55 14.45
N PHE A 169 -7.64 0.09 13.83
CA PHE A 169 -7.67 -1.08 12.95
C PHE A 169 -8.50 -0.74 11.73
N SER A 170 -8.27 -1.47 10.63
CA SER A 170 -9.07 -1.33 9.42
C SER A 170 -10.55 -1.47 9.73
N GLU A 171 -11.33 -0.52 9.21
CA GLU A 171 -12.78 -0.54 9.31
C GLU A 171 -13.39 -1.43 8.21
N SER A 172 -14.72 -1.50 8.17
CA SER A 172 -15.42 -2.26 7.14
C SER A 172 -15.62 -1.42 5.87
N TYR A 173 -15.43 -2.06 4.72
CA TYR A 173 -15.58 -1.49 3.39
C TYR A 173 -16.62 -2.27 2.58
N GLU A 174 -17.05 -1.67 1.48
CA GLU A 174 -17.71 -2.32 0.35
C GLU A 174 -16.70 -2.39 -0.79
N ILE A 175 -16.69 -3.50 -1.51
CA ILE A 175 -15.83 -3.66 -2.68
C ILE A 175 -16.61 -4.18 -3.88
N GLN A 176 -16.32 -3.58 -5.03
CA GLN A 176 -16.84 -4.00 -6.31
C GLN A 176 -15.69 -4.26 -7.28
N TYR A 177 -15.59 -5.50 -7.75
CA TYR A 177 -14.79 -5.83 -8.92
C TYR A 177 -15.63 -5.71 -10.19
N ARG A 178 -15.05 -5.14 -11.24
CA ARG A 178 -15.66 -5.07 -12.57
C ARG A 178 -14.73 -5.65 -13.61
N THR A 179 -15.25 -6.57 -14.42
CA THR A 179 -14.57 -7.10 -15.60
C THR A 179 -15.55 -7.18 -16.77
N ILE A 180 -15.06 -7.53 -17.95
CA ILE A 180 -15.86 -7.64 -19.17
C ILE A 180 -15.73 -9.05 -19.76
N GLU A 181 -16.81 -9.46 -20.43
CA GLU A 181 -16.95 -10.79 -20.99
C GLU A 181 -17.02 -10.72 -22.52
N TYR A 182 -16.30 -11.61 -23.19
CA TYR A 182 -16.19 -11.68 -24.64
C TYR A 182 -16.88 -12.91 -25.21
N ASP A 183 -17.50 -12.77 -26.39
CA ASP A 183 -17.98 -13.92 -27.17
C ASP A 183 -16.81 -14.67 -27.82
N THR A 184 -16.75 -15.99 -27.67
CA THR A 184 -15.66 -16.84 -28.19
C THR A 184 -15.53 -16.87 -29.73
N LYS A 185 -16.56 -16.45 -30.47
CA LYS A 185 -16.56 -16.49 -31.94
C LYS A 185 -16.29 -15.12 -32.55
N THR A 186 -16.89 -14.07 -32.00
CA THR A 186 -16.79 -12.72 -32.55
C THR A 186 -15.74 -11.86 -31.85
N ASN A 187 -15.25 -12.29 -30.68
CA ASN A 187 -14.36 -11.50 -29.81
C ASN A 187 -14.93 -10.11 -29.48
N THR A 188 -16.24 -9.95 -29.56
CA THR A 188 -16.93 -8.72 -29.15
C THR A 188 -17.28 -8.81 -27.68
N VAL A 189 -17.21 -7.68 -26.98
CA VAL A 189 -17.69 -7.58 -25.61
C VAL A 189 -19.21 -7.77 -25.60
N VAL A 190 -19.70 -8.67 -24.75
CA VAL A 190 -21.12 -9.00 -24.64
C VAL A 190 -21.73 -8.58 -23.30
N ASN A 191 -20.97 -8.66 -22.21
CA ASN A 191 -21.46 -8.32 -20.87
C ASN A 191 -20.39 -7.60 -20.04
N ASP A 192 -20.82 -6.75 -19.12
CA ASP A 192 -20.04 -6.40 -17.92
C ASP A 192 -20.38 -7.39 -16.81
N ILE A 193 -19.38 -7.80 -16.03
CA ILE A 193 -19.55 -8.64 -14.85
C ILE A 193 -19.06 -7.87 -13.63
N TYR A 194 -19.92 -7.80 -12.61
CA TYR A 194 -19.62 -7.18 -11.33
C TYR A 194 -19.62 -8.24 -10.24
N PHE A 195 -18.57 -8.27 -9.42
CA PHE A 195 -18.54 -9.03 -8.17
C PHE A 195 -18.59 -8.02 -7.04
N ILE A 196 -19.63 -8.10 -6.21
CA ILE A 196 -19.91 -7.10 -5.17
C ILE A 196 -19.92 -7.81 -3.82
N PHE A 197 -19.11 -7.30 -2.89
CA PHE A 197 -19.05 -7.72 -1.51
C PHE A 197 -19.34 -6.51 -0.63
N ASP A 198 -20.50 -6.55 0.02
CA ASP A 198 -21.03 -5.40 0.76
C ASP A 198 -20.35 -5.23 2.12
N ASN A 199 -19.61 -6.22 2.65
CA ASN A 199 -18.91 -6.14 3.94
C ASN A 199 -17.55 -6.82 3.87
N VAL A 200 -16.48 -6.04 3.78
CA VAL A 200 -15.11 -6.55 3.73
C VAL A 200 -14.22 -5.81 4.72
N VAL A 201 -13.24 -6.51 5.28
CA VAL A 201 -12.24 -5.93 6.20
C VAL A 201 -10.87 -6.25 5.65
N PHE A 202 -9.98 -5.26 5.60
CA PHE A 202 -8.59 -5.51 5.20
C PHE A 202 -7.87 -6.30 6.27
N ASN A 203 -7.00 -7.20 5.83
CA ASN A 203 -6.01 -7.74 6.75
C ASN A 203 -5.11 -6.58 7.22
N THR A 204 -4.87 -6.55 8.52
CA THR A 204 -3.99 -5.56 9.17
C THR A 204 -2.52 -5.76 8.83
N GLU A 205 -2.17 -6.96 8.35
CA GLU A 205 -0.84 -7.24 7.82
C GLU A 205 -0.62 -6.46 6.53
N PHE A 206 0.36 -5.57 6.56
CA PHE A 206 0.80 -4.80 5.41
C PHE A 206 2.32 -4.92 5.28
N GLU A 207 2.78 -5.53 4.19
CA GLU A 207 4.19 -5.70 3.87
C GLU A 207 4.59 -4.78 2.72
N MET A 208 5.68 -4.02 2.90
CA MET A 208 6.28 -3.21 1.84
C MET A 208 7.77 -3.50 1.76
N ALA A 209 8.21 -4.08 0.63
CA ALA A 209 9.61 -4.32 0.33
C ALA A 209 10.09 -3.33 -0.72
N LEU A 210 11.07 -2.50 -0.35
CA LEU A 210 11.72 -1.55 -1.26
C LEU A 210 12.99 -2.19 -1.84
N GLU A 211 12.84 -2.85 -2.99
CA GLU A 211 13.92 -3.58 -3.65
C GLU A 211 14.47 -2.84 -4.88
N ALA A 212 15.77 -3.00 -5.16
CA ALA A 212 16.39 -2.36 -6.30
C ALA A 212 15.95 -3.03 -7.62
N GLY A 213 15.37 -2.24 -8.53
CA GLY A 213 15.04 -2.68 -9.89
C GLY A 213 13.68 -3.36 -10.06
N THR A 214 12.91 -3.56 -8.98
CA THR A 214 11.56 -4.11 -9.02
C THR A 214 10.55 -3.01 -8.65
N PRO A 215 9.55 -2.72 -9.50
CA PRO A 215 8.47 -1.81 -9.13
C PRO A 215 7.72 -2.32 -7.90
N LEU A 216 7.43 -1.43 -6.96
CA LEU A 216 6.63 -1.77 -5.79
C LEU A 216 5.21 -2.14 -6.23
N THR A 217 4.77 -3.35 -5.91
CA THR A 217 3.40 -3.82 -6.15
C THR A 217 2.72 -4.12 -4.81
N PRO A 218 2.07 -3.15 -4.17
CA PRO A 218 1.42 -3.37 -2.89
C PRO A 218 0.30 -4.41 -3.06
N ALA A 219 0.29 -5.42 -2.19
CA ALA A 219 -0.73 -6.45 -2.14
C ALA A 219 -1.68 -6.17 -0.98
N LEU A 220 -2.96 -6.03 -1.30
CA LEU A 220 -4.02 -5.88 -0.33
C LEU A 220 -4.82 -7.17 -0.26
N THR A 221 -4.92 -7.72 0.94
CA THR A 221 -5.76 -8.88 1.23
C THR A 221 -6.91 -8.46 2.12
N MET A 222 -8.10 -8.99 1.86
CA MET A 222 -9.31 -8.69 2.61
C MET A 222 -10.10 -9.97 2.85
N GLU A 223 -10.90 -9.98 3.91
CA GLU A 223 -11.89 -11.01 4.18
C GLU A 223 -13.28 -10.43 3.98
N ALA A 224 -14.13 -11.12 3.22
CA ALA A 224 -15.53 -10.76 3.10
C ALA A 224 -16.36 -11.46 4.17
N LEU A 225 -17.08 -10.65 4.93
CA LEU A 225 -17.93 -11.06 6.04
C LEU A 225 -19.40 -11.03 5.60
N THR A 226 -20.26 -11.74 6.34
CA THR A 226 -21.70 -11.56 6.18
C THR A 226 -22.10 -10.13 6.57
N GLY A 227 -23.01 -9.53 5.80
CA GLY A 227 -23.65 -8.27 6.18
C GLY A 227 -24.75 -8.48 7.23
N ASP A 228 -25.45 -7.39 7.58
CA ASP A 228 -26.57 -7.42 8.53
C ASP A 228 -27.79 -8.20 8.01
N ASP A 229 -27.90 -8.37 6.69
CA ASP A 229 -28.87 -9.28 6.07
C ASP A 229 -28.27 -10.70 5.98
N GLU A 230 -28.79 -11.59 6.83
CA GLU A 230 -28.25 -12.92 7.10
C GLU A 230 -28.13 -13.82 5.84
N ASP A 231 -27.09 -14.67 5.86
CA ASP A 231 -26.68 -15.71 4.90
C ASP A 231 -25.99 -15.31 3.57
N LYS A 232 -25.85 -14.01 3.25
CA LYS A 232 -25.19 -13.59 1.99
C LYS A 232 -23.85 -12.87 2.24
N ILE A 233 -22.78 -13.36 1.62
CA ILE A 233 -21.42 -12.78 1.70
C ILE A 233 -21.14 -11.84 0.51
N GLY A 234 -21.69 -12.15 -0.67
CA GLY A 234 -21.49 -11.35 -1.88
C GLY A 234 -22.41 -11.77 -3.02
N ARG A 235 -22.37 -11.00 -4.11
CA ARG A 235 -23.20 -11.23 -5.31
C ARG A 235 -22.41 -11.02 -6.59
N VAL A 236 -22.82 -11.74 -7.63
CA VAL A 236 -22.30 -11.56 -9.00
C VAL A 236 -23.43 -11.03 -9.87
N VAL A 237 -23.19 -9.96 -10.61
CA VAL A 237 -24.16 -9.34 -11.52
C VAL A 237 -23.56 -9.32 -12.91
N GLN A 238 -24.21 -9.99 -13.85
CA GLN A 238 -23.86 -9.92 -15.27
C GLN A 238 -24.85 -8.98 -15.95
N VAL A 239 -24.33 -7.93 -16.58
CA VAL A 239 -25.11 -6.89 -17.25
C VAL A 239 -24.83 -6.95 -18.75
N PRO A 240 -25.83 -7.24 -19.59
CA PRO A 240 -25.67 -7.16 -21.04
C PRO A 240 -25.28 -5.76 -21.48
N ARG A 241 -24.22 -5.66 -22.28
CA ARG A 241 -23.95 -4.41 -23.00
C ARG A 241 -24.88 -4.35 -24.20
N THR A 242 -25.88 -3.46 -24.13
CA THR A 242 -26.64 -3.08 -25.32
C THR A 242 -25.68 -2.43 -26.32
N VAL A 243 -25.51 -3.08 -27.46
CA VAL A 243 -24.84 -2.52 -28.66
C VAL A 243 -25.73 -1.46 -29.28
#